data_AF-A0A0V1GSZ4-F1
#
_entry.id   AF-A0A0V1GSZ4-F1
#
_cell.length_a   1.000
_cell.length_b   1.000
_cell.length_c   1.000
_cell.angle_alpha   90.00
_cell.angle_beta   90.00
_cell.angle_gamma   90.00
#
_symmetry.space_group_name_H-M   'P 1'
#
loop_
_entity.id
_entity.type
_entity.pdbx_description
1 polymer ?
#
loop_
_entity_poly.entity_id
_entity_poly.type
_entity_poly.pdbx_seq_one_letter_code
_entity_poly.pdbx_strand_id
1 'polypeptide(L)'
;MNVLGGAIQTRHLDAWLQCKRQGKTASCVVLDRSSSRFITTGRYTSFAALRFALPARLDLLPCRARSSKRSYQSCRRCGYDRETLPHILQHCRQFSAPAYQARHDAVQGRLETVMRRRFPNLRVNRALPEIGSNKRPDLVVVDEEARSPSSTLESGSGRITKRRSLRTGCKDTP
;
A
#
# COMPACT_ATOMS: atom_id res chain seq x y z
N MET A 1 20.88 -23.15 -23.61
CA MET A 1 20.67 -21.70 -23.38
C MET A 1 21.67 -20.95 -24.25
N ASN A 2 21.21 -20.18 -25.25
CA ASN A 2 22.11 -19.58 -26.24
C ASN A 2 22.99 -18.49 -25.61
N VAL A 3 24.29 -18.72 -25.62
CA VAL A 3 25.34 -17.83 -25.07
C VAL A 3 25.27 -16.41 -25.66
N LEU A 4 24.89 -16.31 -26.95
CA LEU A 4 24.66 -15.05 -27.66
C LEU A 4 23.49 -14.23 -27.08
N GLY A 5 22.42 -14.90 -26.63
CA GLY A 5 21.28 -14.24 -26.00
C GLY A 5 21.65 -13.65 -24.63
N GLY A 6 22.53 -14.31 -23.89
CA GLY A 6 23.06 -13.81 -22.62
C GLY A 6 23.91 -12.56 -22.79
N ALA A 7 24.88 -12.58 -23.71
CA ALA A 7 25.77 -11.43 -23.98
C ALA A 7 25.01 -10.20 -24.52
N ILE A 8 23.93 -10.42 -25.29
CA ILE A 8 23.05 -9.36 -25.75
C ILE A 8 22.20 -8.80 -24.59
N GLN A 9 21.77 -9.63 -23.65
CA GLN A 9 21.02 -9.16 -22.48
C GLN A 9 21.89 -8.34 -21.53
N THR A 10 23.15 -8.72 -21.31
CA THR A 10 24.06 -7.98 -20.43
C THR A 10 24.39 -6.60 -20.99
N ARG A 11 24.73 -6.48 -22.29
CA ARG A 11 25.01 -5.16 -22.89
C ARG A 11 23.81 -4.19 -22.80
N HIS A 12 22.59 -4.69 -22.98
CA HIS A 12 21.38 -3.86 -22.89
C HIS A 12 21.10 -3.45 -21.45
N LEU A 13 21.37 -4.34 -20.49
CA LEU A 13 21.29 -4.03 -19.07
C LEU A 13 22.32 -2.96 -18.67
N ASP A 14 23.57 -3.08 -19.10
CA ASP A 14 24.63 -2.11 -18.80
C ASP A 14 24.30 -0.73 -19.36
N ALA A 15 23.85 -0.66 -20.61
CA ALA A 15 23.39 0.58 -21.23
C ALA A 15 22.19 1.19 -20.50
N TRP A 16 21.25 0.36 -20.03
CA TRP A 16 20.10 0.84 -19.26
C TRP A 16 20.51 1.36 -17.87
N LEU A 17 21.44 0.68 -17.18
CA LEU A 17 21.98 1.13 -15.89
C LEU A 17 22.67 2.50 -15.99
N GLN A 18 23.32 2.79 -17.12
CA GLN A 18 23.95 4.09 -17.37
C GLN A 18 22.94 5.24 -17.55
N CYS A 19 21.66 4.95 -17.78
CA CYS A 19 20.64 5.97 -17.92
C CYS A 19 20.31 6.63 -16.56
N LYS A 20 20.70 7.91 -16.39
CA LYS A 20 20.57 8.70 -15.14
C LYS A 20 19.24 8.56 -14.37
N ARG A 21 18.12 8.43 -15.09
CA ARG A 21 16.77 8.29 -14.49
C ARG A 21 16.24 6.87 -14.60
N GLN A 22 16.20 6.33 -15.82
CA GLN A 22 15.62 5.01 -16.11
C GLN A 22 16.43 3.86 -15.52
N GLY A 23 17.74 4.01 -15.39
CA GLY A 23 18.62 2.98 -14.80
C GLY A 23 18.29 2.67 -13.34
N LYS A 24 17.65 3.61 -12.62
CA LYS A 24 17.13 3.35 -11.26
C LYS A 24 16.05 2.27 -11.23
N THR A 25 15.35 2.06 -12.34
CA THR A 25 14.30 1.05 -12.47
C THR A 25 14.88 -0.32 -12.79
N ALA A 26 16.07 -0.38 -13.38
CA ALA A 26 16.74 -1.63 -13.73
C ALA A 26 17.01 -2.47 -12.46
N SER A 27 17.47 -1.85 -11.36
CA SER A 27 17.67 -2.55 -10.09
C SER A 27 16.39 -3.19 -9.57
N CYS A 28 15.25 -2.49 -9.61
CA CYS A 28 13.96 -3.01 -9.16
C CYS A 28 13.42 -4.16 -10.02
N VAL A 29 13.75 -4.20 -11.32
CA VAL A 29 13.27 -5.24 -12.24
C VAL A 29 14.10 -6.53 -12.13
N VAL A 30 15.36 -6.42 -11.73
CA VAL A 30 16.28 -7.56 -11.61
C VAL A 30 16.05 -8.37 -10.33
N LEU A 31 15.47 -7.77 -9.27
CA LEU A 31 15.27 -8.43 -7.98
C LEU A 31 14.38 -9.68 -8.03
N ASP A 32 13.36 -9.70 -8.88
CA ASP A 32 12.51 -10.88 -9.04
C ASP A 32 11.83 -10.93 -10.41
N ARG A 33 11.63 -12.14 -10.95
CA ARG A 33 10.92 -12.37 -12.22
C ARG A 33 9.47 -11.89 -12.18
N SER A 34 8.83 -11.86 -11.01
CA SER A 34 7.45 -11.36 -10.90
C SER A 34 7.35 -9.85 -11.14
N SER A 35 8.46 -9.11 -10.94
CA SER A 35 8.50 -7.64 -10.99
C SER A 35 8.06 -7.06 -12.33
N SER A 36 8.21 -7.82 -13.42
CA SER A 36 7.84 -7.44 -14.79
C SER A 36 6.90 -8.45 -15.46
N ARG A 37 6.32 -9.38 -14.69
CA ARG A 37 5.46 -10.44 -15.24
C ARG A 37 4.21 -9.91 -15.93
N PHE A 38 3.71 -8.74 -15.50
CA PHE A 38 2.60 -8.06 -16.16
C PHE A 38 2.95 -7.58 -17.58
N ILE A 39 4.23 -7.28 -17.86
CA ILE A 39 4.71 -6.87 -19.20
C ILE A 39 4.63 -8.04 -20.16
N THR A 40 5.05 -9.22 -19.71
CA THR A 40 5.12 -10.43 -20.53
C THR A 40 3.78 -11.16 -20.66
N THR A 41 2.91 -11.06 -19.64
CA THR A 41 1.69 -11.88 -19.58
C THR A 41 0.40 -11.08 -19.74
N GLY A 42 0.40 -9.77 -19.51
CA GLY A 42 -0.79 -8.92 -19.53
C GLY A 42 -1.86 -9.27 -18.47
N ARG A 43 -1.64 -10.27 -17.62
CA ARG A 43 -2.61 -10.71 -16.62
C ARG A 43 -2.68 -9.73 -15.46
N TYR A 44 -3.89 -9.53 -14.93
CA TYR A 44 -4.20 -8.68 -13.78
C TYR A 44 -3.95 -7.18 -13.98
N THR A 45 -3.67 -6.73 -15.21
CA THR A 45 -3.49 -5.32 -15.56
C THR A 45 -4.21 -5.00 -16.86
N SER A 46 -5.10 -3.99 -16.87
CA SER A 46 -5.73 -3.54 -18.10
C SER A 46 -4.73 -2.82 -19.02
N PHE A 47 -5.00 -2.80 -20.33
CA PHE A 47 -4.20 -2.03 -21.29
C PHE A 47 -4.13 -0.54 -20.92
N ALA A 48 -5.25 0.01 -20.43
CA ALA A 48 -5.32 1.38 -19.94
C ALA A 48 -4.35 1.63 -18.75
N ALA A 49 -4.24 0.68 -17.82
CA ALA A 49 -3.29 0.77 -16.72
C ALA A 49 -1.84 0.68 -17.21
N LEU A 50 -1.54 -0.23 -18.15
CA LEU A 50 -0.20 -0.40 -18.73
C LEU A 50 0.30 0.85 -19.44
N ARG A 51 -0.59 1.54 -20.16
CA ARG A 51 -0.30 2.81 -20.86
C ARG A 51 0.32 3.87 -19.93
N PHE A 52 -0.05 3.88 -18.66
CA PHE A 52 0.51 4.83 -17.68
C PHE A 52 1.59 4.21 -16.80
N ALA A 53 1.46 2.94 -16.41
CA ALA A 53 2.37 2.27 -15.50
C ALA A 53 3.79 2.10 -16.09
N LEU A 54 3.89 1.76 -17.38
CA LEU A 54 5.19 1.57 -18.03
C LEU A 54 5.98 2.90 -18.14
N PRO A 55 5.40 3.99 -18.68
CA PRO A 55 6.07 5.28 -18.64
C PRO A 55 6.32 5.78 -17.21
N ALA A 56 5.45 5.48 -16.24
CA ALA A 56 5.70 5.86 -14.85
C ALA A 56 6.95 5.15 -14.29
N ARG A 57 7.07 3.85 -14.49
CA ARG A 57 8.22 3.07 -14.04
C ARG A 57 9.54 3.56 -14.62
N LEU A 58 9.55 3.93 -15.90
CA LEU A 58 10.73 4.46 -16.56
C LEU A 58 10.96 5.94 -16.27
N ASP A 59 10.13 6.54 -15.41
CA ASP A 59 10.13 7.96 -15.14
C ASP A 59 10.13 8.74 -16.45
N LEU A 60 9.11 8.51 -17.30
CA LEU A 60 8.85 9.10 -18.61
C LEU A 60 7.53 9.87 -18.69
N LEU A 61 6.68 9.80 -17.66
CA LEU A 61 5.40 10.52 -17.66
C LEU A 61 5.59 12.04 -17.78
N PRO A 62 4.68 12.74 -18.50
CA PRO A 62 4.77 14.18 -18.69
C PRO A 62 4.45 14.93 -17.39
N CYS A 63 5.50 15.25 -16.64
CA CYS A 63 5.47 16.09 -15.44
C CYS A 63 5.99 17.49 -15.78
N ARG A 64 5.49 18.55 -15.13
CA ARG A 64 5.93 19.93 -15.44
C ARG A 64 7.44 20.13 -15.24
N ALA A 65 8.03 19.60 -14.17
CA ALA A 65 9.47 19.73 -13.91
C ALA A 65 10.38 18.92 -14.87
N ARG A 66 9.80 18.13 -15.78
CA ARG A 66 10.56 17.40 -16.82
C ARG A 66 10.85 18.27 -18.05
N SER A 67 9.94 19.18 -18.40
CA SER A 67 10.08 20.00 -19.59
C SER A 67 10.85 21.26 -19.25
N SER A 68 12.05 21.43 -19.82
CA SER A 68 12.78 22.70 -19.75
C SER A 68 12.07 23.84 -20.49
N LYS A 69 11.12 23.52 -21.38
CA LYS A 69 10.35 24.49 -22.16
C LYS A 69 9.20 25.14 -21.37
N ARG A 70 8.91 24.69 -20.15
CA ARG A 70 7.80 25.23 -19.34
C ARG A 70 8.35 26.21 -18.32
N SER A 71 7.81 27.42 -18.31
CA SER A 71 8.09 28.44 -17.29
C SER A 71 7.63 28.01 -15.90
N TYR A 72 6.49 27.31 -15.81
CA TYR A 72 5.93 26.82 -14.56
C TYR A 72 6.31 25.36 -14.29
N GLN A 73 7.02 25.13 -13.19
CA GLN A 73 7.38 23.78 -12.73
C GLN A 73 6.53 23.28 -11.56
N SER A 74 5.69 24.12 -10.96
CA SER A 74 4.90 23.77 -9.78
C SER A 74 3.82 22.73 -10.04
N CYS A 75 3.47 21.96 -9.01
CA CYS A 75 2.47 20.91 -9.05
C CYS A 75 1.09 21.48 -9.41
N ARG A 76 0.45 20.86 -10.42
CA ARG A 76 -0.90 21.20 -10.88
C ARG A 76 -1.99 21.07 -9.84
N ARG A 77 -1.78 20.24 -8.81
CA ARG A 77 -2.76 20.00 -7.75
C ARG A 77 -2.40 20.81 -6.51
N CYS A 78 -1.24 20.54 -5.90
CA CYS A 78 -0.91 21.06 -4.57
C CYS A 78 0.05 22.25 -4.55
N GLY A 79 0.42 22.81 -5.69
CA GLY A 79 1.28 24.00 -5.75
C GLY A 79 2.76 23.79 -5.38
N TYR A 80 3.18 22.58 -4.99
CA TYR A 80 4.58 22.28 -4.66
C TYR A 80 5.55 22.68 -5.79
N ASP A 81 6.71 23.25 -5.45
CA ASP A 81 7.61 23.95 -6.37
C ASP A 81 7.99 23.17 -7.64
N ARG A 82 8.19 21.85 -7.52
CA ARG A 82 8.58 20.99 -8.64
C ARG A 82 7.70 19.77 -8.76
N GLU A 83 6.85 19.77 -9.78
CA GLU A 83 6.05 18.63 -10.19
C GLU A 83 6.95 17.57 -10.86
N THR A 84 7.56 16.72 -10.04
CA THR A 84 8.29 15.53 -10.47
C THR A 84 7.40 14.29 -10.39
N LEU A 85 7.82 13.20 -11.02
CA LEU A 85 7.06 11.95 -10.91
C LEU A 85 7.02 11.38 -9.47
N PRO A 86 8.15 11.34 -8.72
CA PRO A 86 8.12 10.97 -7.31
C PRO A 86 7.17 11.84 -6.49
N HIS A 87 7.15 13.15 -6.76
CA HIS A 87 6.19 14.04 -6.12
C HIS A 87 4.74 13.60 -6.37
N ILE A 88 4.34 13.43 -7.64
CA ILE A 88 2.96 13.05 -7.98
C ILE A 88 2.56 11.71 -7.32
N LEU A 89 3.43 10.69 -7.41
CA LEU A 89 3.08 9.33 -6.98
C LEU A 89 3.16 9.11 -5.47
N GLN A 90 4.11 9.77 -4.79
CA GLN A 90 4.44 9.48 -3.39
C GLN A 90 4.08 10.62 -2.43
N HIS A 91 4.18 11.88 -2.87
CA HIS A 91 4.15 13.03 -1.96
C HIS A 91 2.95 13.96 -2.16
N CYS A 92 2.33 13.96 -3.33
CA CYS A 92 1.20 14.82 -3.64
C CYS A 92 -0.08 14.30 -2.97
N ARG A 93 -0.30 14.67 -1.70
CA ARG A 93 -1.46 14.21 -0.92
C ARG A 93 -2.80 14.54 -1.59
N GLN A 94 -2.95 15.71 -2.21
CA GLN A 94 -4.16 16.04 -2.96
C GLN A 94 -4.37 15.14 -4.20
N PHE A 95 -3.30 14.58 -4.77
CA PHE A 95 -3.41 13.57 -5.82
C PHE A 95 -3.73 12.19 -5.25
N SER A 96 -2.94 11.75 -4.26
CA SER A 96 -2.91 10.36 -3.83
C SER A 96 -3.91 10.02 -2.73
N ALA A 97 -4.26 10.95 -1.83
CA ALA A 97 -5.09 10.67 -0.67
C ALA A 97 -6.48 10.11 -1.03
N PRO A 98 -7.24 10.66 -2.01
CA PRO A 98 -8.54 10.09 -2.37
C PRO A 98 -8.41 8.65 -2.89
N ALA A 99 -7.39 8.38 -3.70
CA ALA A 99 -7.13 7.05 -4.24
C ALA A 99 -6.67 6.07 -3.15
N TYR A 100 -5.92 6.54 -2.16
CA TYR A 100 -5.47 5.73 -1.04
C TYR A 100 -6.67 5.38 -0.15
N GLN A 101 -7.47 6.38 0.23
CA GLN A 101 -8.67 6.21 1.01
C GLN A 101 -9.63 5.22 0.34
N ALA A 102 -9.94 5.39 -0.95
CA ALA A 102 -10.82 4.48 -1.67
C ALA A 102 -10.33 3.03 -1.68
N ARG A 103 -9.00 2.79 -1.74
CA ARG A 103 -8.45 1.43 -1.62
C ARG A 103 -8.61 0.87 -0.21
N HIS A 104 -8.35 1.68 0.81
CA HIS A 104 -8.54 1.28 2.21
C HIS A 104 -10.01 0.96 2.48
N ASP A 105 -10.93 1.85 2.08
CA ASP A 105 -12.37 1.66 2.22
C ASP A 105 -12.85 0.40 1.49
N ALA A 106 -12.32 0.12 0.29
CA ALA A 106 -12.68 -1.10 -0.45
C ALA A 106 -12.23 -2.39 0.25
N VAL A 107 -11.06 -2.40 0.89
CA VAL A 107 -10.59 -3.53 1.71
C VAL A 107 -11.43 -3.65 2.97
N GLN A 108 -11.65 -2.54 3.67
CA GLN A 108 -12.46 -2.48 4.88
C GLN A 108 -13.89 -2.98 4.62
N GLY A 109 -14.54 -2.56 3.54
CA GLY A 109 -15.90 -2.97 3.20
C GLY A 109 -16.02 -4.48 2.91
N ARG A 110 -14.99 -5.08 2.30
CA ARG A 110 -14.94 -6.54 2.12
C ARG A 110 -14.83 -7.26 3.47
N LEU A 111 -13.99 -6.75 4.36
CA LEU A 111 -13.79 -7.33 5.68
C LEU A 111 -15.05 -7.16 6.54
N GLU A 112 -15.68 -5.99 6.51
CA GLU A 112 -16.96 -5.70 7.15
C GLU A 112 -18.04 -6.69 6.70
N THR A 113 -18.16 -6.94 5.40
CA THR A 113 -19.15 -7.88 4.84
C THR A 113 -19.00 -9.29 5.42
N VAL A 114 -17.77 -9.75 5.61
CA VAL A 114 -17.48 -11.07 6.21
C VAL A 114 -17.72 -11.04 7.71
N MET A 115 -17.22 -10.01 8.40
CA MET A 115 -17.26 -9.92 9.86
C MET A 115 -18.67 -9.72 10.41
N ARG A 116 -19.54 -8.97 9.71
CA ARG A 116 -20.95 -8.77 10.13
C ARG A 116 -21.73 -10.07 10.25
N ARG A 117 -21.37 -11.11 9.48
CA ARG A 117 -21.99 -12.44 9.57
C ARG A 117 -21.70 -13.13 10.91
N ARG A 118 -20.56 -12.80 11.53
CA ARG A 118 -20.09 -13.42 12.78
C ARG A 118 -20.29 -12.52 14.00
N PHE A 119 -20.22 -11.21 13.81
CA PHE A 119 -20.25 -10.20 14.87
C PHE A 119 -21.32 -9.16 14.55
N PRO A 120 -22.56 -9.32 15.05
CA PRO A 120 -23.65 -8.37 14.85
C PRO A 120 -23.31 -6.97 15.38
N ASN A 121 -22.54 -6.89 16.45
CA ASN A 121 -22.12 -5.65 17.12
C ASN A 121 -20.87 -5.01 16.50
N LEU A 122 -20.52 -5.34 15.25
CA LEU A 122 -19.38 -4.74 14.56
C LEU A 122 -19.60 -3.24 14.35
N ARG A 123 -18.69 -2.44 14.90
CA ARG A 123 -18.61 -0.98 14.73
C ARG A 123 -17.55 -0.64 13.68
N VAL A 124 -17.84 0.34 12.84
CA VAL A 124 -17.01 0.70 11.68
C VAL A 124 -16.78 2.20 11.68
N ASN A 125 -15.52 2.65 11.57
CA ASN A 125 -15.15 4.07 11.52
C ASN A 125 -15.77 4.96 12.62
N ARG A 126 -16.01 4.37 13.80
CA ARG A 126 -16.73 5.02 14.90
C ARG A 126 -15.79 5.30 16.06
N ALA A 127 -15.96 6.46 16.69
CA ALA A 127 -15.26 6.76 17.93
C ALA A 127 -15.70 5.78 19.04
N LEU A 128 -14.76 5.49 19.95
CA LEU A 128 -14.98 4.63 21.12
C LEU A 128 -14.85 5.45 22.41
N PRO A 129 -15.84 6.31 22.71
CA PRO A 129 -15.82 7.12 23.92
C PRO A 129 -15.82 6.27 25.20
N GLU A 130 -16.36 5.05 25.13
CA GLU A 130 -16.36 4.05 26.22
C GLU A 130 -14.95 3.61 26.67
N ILE A 131 -13.91 3.79 25.84
CA ILE A 131 -12.50 3.51 26.18
C ILE A 131 -11.73 4.85 26.32
N GLY A 132 -12.44 5.97 26.45
CA GLY A 132 -11.83 7.30 26.56
C GLY A 132 -11.08 7.76 25.31
N SER A 133 -11.37 7.18 24.13
CA SER A 133 -10.65 7.47 22.90
C SER A 133 -11.55 8.10 21.84
N ASN A 134 -11.17 9.30 21.39
CA ASN A 134 -11.80 9.98 20.25
C ASN A 134 -11.27 9.48 18.89
N LYS A 135 -10.35 8.51 18.89
CA LYS A 135 -9.88 7.87 17.67
C LYS A 135 -11.01 7.05 17.05
N ARG A 136 -10.98 6.90 15.73
CA ARG A 136 -11.96 6.15 14.94
C ARG A 136 -11.24 4.97 14.31
N PRO A 137 -11.15 3.81 14.98
CA PRO A 137 -10.58 2.62 14.37
C PRO A 137 -11.46 2.15 13.22
N ASP A 138 -10.85 1.51 12.23
CA ASP A 138 -11.53 1.08 11.00
C ASP A 138 -12.64 0.05 11.30
N LEU A 139 -12.33 -0.96 12.13
CA LEU A 139 -13.25 -2.02 12.55
C LEU A 139 -13.06 -2.36 14.04
N VAL A 140 -14.16 -2.48 14.78
CA VAL A 140 -14.16 -2.78 16.22
C VAL A 140 -15.27 -3.78 16.53
N VAL A 141 -14.92 -4.85 17.24
CA VAL A 141 -15.88 -5.77 17.84
C VAL A 141 -15.85 -5.54 19.35
N VAL A 142 -17.00 -5.21 19.91
CA VAL A 142 -17.16 -5.09 21.36
C VAL A 142 -17.81 -6.38 21.85
N ASP A 143 -17.16 -7.02 22.81
CA ASP A 143 -17.72 -8.15 23.54
C ASP A 143 -18.49 -7.61 24.74
N GLU A 144 -19.81 -7.71 24.69
CA GLU A 144 -20.71 -7.22 25.75
C GLU A 144 -20.69 -8.16 26.97
N GLU A 145 -20.30 -9.43 26.82
CA GLU A 145 -20.22 -10.40 27.91
C GLU A 145 -18.91 -10.26 28.70
N ALA A 146 -17.83 -9.89 28.01
CA ALA A 146 -16.56 -9.54 28.63
C ALA A 146 -16.48 -8.03 28.89
N ARG A 147 -17.20 -7.53 29.91
CA ARG A 147 -16.91 -6.20 30.50
C ARG A 147 -15.60 -6.23 31.29
N SER A 148 -14.52 -6.62 30.60
CA SER A 148 -13.11 -6.41 30.91
C SER A 148 -12.36 -6.50 29.57
N PRO A 149 -11.56 -5.50 29.18
CA PRO A 149 -11.16 -5.29 27.78
C PRO A 149 -10.17 -6.36 27.33
N SER A 150 -10.59 -7.26 26.43
CA SER A 150 -9.68 -8.20 25.78
C SER A 150 -9.66 -8.02 24.27
N SER A 151 -8.45 -7.75 23.78
CA SER A 151 -7.96 -7.77 22.38
C SER A 151 -8.22 -6.56 21.50
N THR A 152 -7.40 -5.53 21.68
CA THR A 152 -7.05 -4.56 20.63
C THR A 152 -6.01 -5.22 19.71
N LEU A 153 -6.33 -5.46 18.44
CA LEU A 153 -5.33 -5.83 17.43
C LEU A 153 -4.76 -4.54 16.83
N GLU A 154 -3.73 -3.99 17.47
CA GLU A 154 -2.95 -2.89 16.91
C GLU A 154 -1.97 -3.44 15.86
N SER A 155 -2.09 -2.96 14.63
CA SER A 155 -1.11 -3.21 13.57
C SER A 155 0.03 -2.20 13.70
N GLY A 156 0.95 -2.44 14.63
CA GLY A 156 2.16 -1.65 14.83
C GLY A 156 3.24 -2.52 15.48
N SER A 157 4.47 -2.48 14.94
CA SER A 157 5.64 -3.21 15.42
C SER A 157 5.76 -3.22 16.96
N GLY A 158 5.56 -4.37 17.59
CA GLY A 158 5.71 -4.50 19.04
C GLY A 158 5.29 -5.88 19.54
N ARG A 159 6.29 -6.72 19.84
CA ARG A 159 6.30 -7.95 20.65
C ARG A 159 4.93 -8.42 21.22
N ILE A 160 4.45 -9.54 20.71
CA ILE A 160 3.26 -10.27 21.18
C ILE A 160 3.49 -10.79 22.61
N THR A 161 2.83 -10.21 23.61
CA THR A 161 2.71 -10.79 24.95
C THR A 161 1.33 -11.42 25.13
N LYS A 162 1.21 -12.70 24.76
CA LYS A 162 0.09 -13.55 25.22
C LYS A 162 0.29 -13.85 26.71
N ARG A 163 -0.37 -13.11 27.61
CA ARG A 163 -0.62 -13.63 28.97
C ARG A 163 -1.88 -14.48 28.94
N ARG A 164 -1.68 -15.78 28.74
CA ARG A 164 -2.71 -16.82 28.91
C ARG A 164 -2.78 -17.14 30.40
N SER A 165 -3.74 -16.61 31.14
CA SER A 165 -4.07 -17.12 32.47
C SER A 165 -5.07 -18.26 32.30
N LEU A 166 -4.57 -19.49 32.32
CA LEU A 166 -5.38 -20.69 32.50
C LEU A 166 -5.73 -20.74 33.99
N ARG A 167 -7.00 -20.53 34.36
CA ARG A 167 -7.53 -20.98 35.65
C ARG A 167 -8.45 -22.17 35.38
N THR A 168 -7.92 -23.36 35.63
CA THR A 168 -8.71 -24.57 35.89
C THR A 168 -9.39 -24.39 37.24
N GLY A 169 -10.72 -24.46 37.27
CA GLY A 169 -11.49 -24.47 38.51
C GLY A 169 -11.62 -25.88 39.09
N CYS A 170 -11.65 -25.99 40.42
CA CYS A 170 -12.42 -26.92 41.26
C CYS A 170 -12.13 -26.52 42.73
N LYS A 171 -13.05 -25.78 43.37
CA LYS A 171 -14.13 -26.26 44.26
C LYS A 171 -13.60 -26.69 45.64
N ASP A 172 -13.63 -25.73 46.56
CA ASP A 172 -13.60 -25.95 48.01
C ASP A 172 -14.96 -26.49 48.48
N THR A 173 -14.93 -27.54 49.29
CA THR A 173 -15.87 -27.85 50.40
C THR A 173 -15.41 -29.14 51.09
N PRO A 174 -15.73 -29.34 52.38
CA PRO A 174 -15.52 -28.45 53.54
C PRO A 174 -14.22 -28.77 54.31
#